data_AF-A0A7K2P2V2-F1
#
_entry.id   AF-A0A7K2P2V2-F1
#
_cell.length_a   1.000
_cell.length_b   1.000
_cell.length_c   1.000
_cell.angle_alpha   90.00
_cell.angle_beta   90.00
_cell.angle_gamma   90.00
#
_symmetry.space_group_name_H-M   'P 1'
#
loop_
_entity.id
_entity.type
_entity.pdbx_description
1 polymer ?
#
loop_
_entity_poly.entity_id
_entity_poly.type
_entity_poly.pdbx_seq_one_letter_code
_entity_poly.pdbx_strand_id
1 'polypeptide(L)'
;GLARRVLRGAARPVDAAWAMAVGQDVLYPLTRGGGRPGIADRAATAYTRRMTRAATGSFAAASALWDVTSMRTPPTRLFHPSAVLAALAGPPLPLLTGPPLTPGEREVLDGLDRTGV
;
A
#
# COMPACT_ATOMS: atom_id res chain seq x y z
N GLY A 1 0.01 35.14 -4.66
CA GLY A 1 0.96 34.63 -5.65
C GLY A 1 0.60 33.23 -6.11
N LEU A 2 1.10 32.81 -7.27
CA LEU A 2 0.88 31.50 -7.88
C LEU A 2 1.15 30.33 -6.91
N ALA A 3 2.28 30.38 -6.20
CA ALA A 3 2.66 29.36 -5.21
C ALA A 3 1.57 29.09 -4.16
N ARG A 4 0.93 30.14 -3.62
CA ARG A 4 -0.15 29.98 -2.63
C ARG A 4 -1.41 29.31 -3.21
N ARG A 5 -1.71 29.51 -4.50
CA ARG A 5 -2.83 28.85 -5.16
C ARG A 5 -2.53 27.37 -5.45
N VAL A 6 -1.31 27.08 -5.91
CA VAL A 6 -0.84 25.70 -6.12
C VAL A 6 -0.86 24.92 -4.80
N LEU A 7 -0.31 25.48 -3.73
CA LEU A 7 -0.30 24.84 -2.41
C LEU A 7 -1.71 24.61 -1.87
N ARG A 8 -2.63 25.58 -2.01
CA ARG A 8 -4.04 25.37 -1.60
C ARG A 8 -4.76 24.33 -2.45
N GLY A 9 -4.47 24.26 -3.75
CA GLY A 9 -5.03 23.24 -4.64
C GLY A 9 -4.55 21.84 -4.30
N ALA A 10 -3.28 21.70 -3.90
CA ALA A 10 -2.69 20.43 -3.50
C ALA A 10 -3.05 20.01 -2.06
N ALA A 11 -3.36 20.95 -1.16
CA ALA A 11 -3.61 20.65 0.25
C ALA A 11 -4.72 19.61 0.46
N ARG A 12 -5.92 19.82 -0.10
CA ARG A 12 -7.06 18.90 0.13
C ARG A 12 -6.79 17.44 -0.29
N PRO A 13 -6.27 17.14 -1.51
CA PRO A 13 -5.95 15.77 -1.87
C PRO A 13 -4.78 15.17 -1.08
N VAL A 14 -3.82 16.00 -0.65
CA VAL A 14 -2.64 15.55 0.13
C VAL A 14 -2.99 15.29 1.59
N ASP A 15 -3.89 16.07 2.21
CA ASP A 15 -4.22 15.95 3.65
C ASP A 15 -4.71 14.55 4.02
N ALA A 16 -5.57 13.95 3.19
CA ALA A 16 -6.07 12.59 3.43
C ALA A 16 -4.98 11.53 3.26
N ALA A 17 -4.13 11.66 2.25
CA ALA A 17 -3.00 10.76 2.04
C ALA A 17 -1.97 10.88 3.18
N TRP A 18 -1.71 12.11 3.63
CA TRP A 18 -0.85 12.44 4.75
C TRP A 18 -1.37 11.85 6.06
N ALA A 19 -2.66 12.01 6.38
CA ALA A 19 -3.26 11.42 7.56
C ALA A 19 -3.18 9.89 7.56
N MET A 20 -3.40 9.25 6.40
CA MET A 20 -3.24 7.80 6.26
C MET A 20 -1.78 7.36 6.48
N ALA A 21 -0.81 8.06 5.90
CA ALA A 21 0.62 7.75 6.03
C ALA A 21 1.10 7.92 7.49
N VAL A 22 0.84 9.08 8.10
CA VAL A 22 1.22 9.36 9.49
C VAL A 22 0.52 8.41 10.48
N GLY A 23 -0.72 8.00 10.19
CA GLY A 23 -1.41 6.97 10.98
C GLY A 23 -0.76 5.59 10.90
N GLN A 24 0.01 5.26 9.85
CA GLN A 24 0.88 4.09 9.84
C GLN A 24 2.16 4.34 10.64
N ASP A 25 2.76 5.51 10.48
CA ASP A 25 4.04 5.86 11.11
C ASP A 25 3.94 5.93 12.64
N VAL A 26 2.80 6.36 13.18
CA VAL A 26 2.57 6.45 14.64
C VAL A 26 2.65 5.09 15.36
N LEU A 27 2.57 3.98 14.61
CA LEU A 27 2.74 2.65 15.16
C LEU A 27 4.20 2.24 15.38
N TYR A 28 5.15 2.98 14.80
CA TYR A 28 6.57 2.72 15.00
C TYR A 28 7.05 3.35 16.33
N PRO A 29 7.76 2.60 17.19
CA PRO A 29 8.17 3.08 18.52
C PRO A 29 9.06 4.34 18.50
N LEU A 30 9.75 4.58 17.38
CA LEU A 30 10.72 5.68 17.23
C LEU A 30 10.09 6.98 16.72
N THR A 31 8.79 6.98 16.42
CA THR A 31 8.08 8.13 15.87
C THR A 31 7.94 9.21 16.94
N ARG A 32 8.66 10.32 16.75
CA ARG A 32 8.65 11.46 17.68
C ARG A 32 7.37 12.27 17.53
N GLY A 33 6.78 12.69 18.65
CA GLY A 33 5.58 13.53 18.67
C GLY A 33 4.26 12.79 18.42
N GLY A 34 4.30 11.48 18.17
CA GLY A 34 3.12 10.63 18.12
C GLY A 34 2.59 10.34 19.51
N GLY A 35 1.38 10.79 19.82
CA GLY A 35 0.64 10.28 20.98
C GLY A 35 0.40 8.77 20.86
N ARG A 36 -0.17 8.15 21.90
CA ARG A 36 -0.59 6.74 21.80
C ARG A 36 -1.54 6.57 20.61
N PRO A 37 -1.32 5.57 19.72
CA PRO A 37 -2.19 5.35 18.56
C PRO A 37 -3.63 5.16 19.03
N GLY A 38 -4.52 5.98 18.49
CA GLY A 38 -5.95 5.91 18.74
C GLY A 38 -6.58 4.67 18.09
N ILE A 39 -7.87 4.46 18.36
CA ILE A 39 -8.64 3.36 17.74
C ILE A 39 -8.71 3.56 16.22
N ALA A 40 -8.89 4.80 15.76
CA ALA A 40 -8.94 5.15 14.35
C ALA A 40 -7.62 4.81 13.62
N ASP A 41 -6.47 5.13 14.22
CA ASP A 41 -5.15 4.81 13.64
C ASP A 41 -4.98 3.30 13.48
N ARG A 42 -5.33 2.54 14.53
CA ARG A 42 -5.26 1.06 14.50
C ARG A 42 -6.18 0.47 13.44
N ALA A 43 -7.40 0.99 13.31
CA ALA A 43 -8.36 0.55 12.30
C ALA A 43 -7.85 0.86 10.88
N ALA A 44 -7.31 2.07 10.65
CA ALA A 44 -6.72 2.45 9.38
C ALA A 44 -5.51 1.57 9.04
N THR A 45 -4.63 1.27 9.98
CA THR A 45 -3.52 0.33 9.76
C THR A 45 -3.98 -1.09 9.48
N ALA A 46 -4.93 -1.62 10.25
CA ALA A 46 -5.47 -2.95 10.00
C ALA A 46 -6.08 -3.03 8.59
N TYR A 47 -6.77 -1.97 8.17
CA TYR A 47 -7.33 -1.85 6.82
C TYR A 47 -6.24 -1.83 5.75
N THR A 48 -5.25 -0.94 5.88
CA THR A 48 -4.13 -0.84 4.93
C THR A 48 -3.39 -2.17 4.82
N ARG A 49 -3.09 -2.85 5.93
CA ARG A 49 -2.45 -4.18 5.92
C ARG A 49 -3.28 -5.23 5.18
N ARG A 50 -4.61 -5.24 5.37
CA ARG A 50 -5.51 -6.13 4.63
C ARG A 50 -5.54 -5.80 3.15
N MET A 51 -5.60 -4.53 2.79
CA MET A 51 -5.56 -4.06 1.40
C MET A 51 -4.26 -4.47 0.71
N THR A 52 -3.10 -4.21 1.33
CA THR A 52 -1.79 -4.61 0.80
C THR A 52 -1.70 -6.12 0.62
N ARG A 53 -2.22 -6.91 1.57
CA ARG A 53 -2.29 -8.37 1.43
C ARG A 53 -3.21 -8.80 0.29
N ALA A 54 -4.39 -8.20 0.15
CA ALA A 54 -5.30 -8.54 -0.95
C ALA A 54 -4.70 -8.20 -2.32
N ALA A 55 -3.97 -7.09 -2.41
CA ALA A 55 -3.29 -6.65 -3.62
C ALA A 55 -2.24 -7.65 -4.15
N THR A 56 -1.73 -8.57 -3.33
CA THR A 56 -0.77 -9.58 -3.81
C THR A 56 -1.40 -10.63 -4.72
N GLY A 57 -2.73 -10.78 -4.70
CA GLY A 57 -3.44 -11.78 -5.51
C GLY A 57 -4.73 -11.30 -6.15
N SER A 58 -5.15 -10.05 -5.89
CA SER A 58 -6.37 -9.46 -6.44
C SER A 58 -6.03 -8.24 -7.30
N PHE A 59 -6.34 -8.31 -8.59
CA PHE A 59 -6.16 -7.19 -9.52
C PHE A 59 -6.95 -5.96 -9.07
N ALA A 60 -8.19 -6.12 -8.60
CA ALA A 60 -9.02 -5.02 -8.14
C ALA A 60 -8.39 -4.27 -6.94
N ALA A 61 -7.86 -5.01 -5.97
CA ALA A 61 -7.14 -4.40 -4.84
C ALA A 61 -5.82 -3.74 -5.28
N ALA A 62 -5.08 -4.41 -6.17
CA ALA A 62 -3.81 -3.90 -6.70
C ALA A 62 -4.01 -2.59 -7.49
N SER A 63 -5.00 -2.51 -8.38
CA SER A 63 -5.30 -1.30 -9.15
C SER A 63 -5.75 -0.15 -8.25
N ALA A 64 -6.59 -0.43 -7.24
CA ALA A 64 -7.03 0.59 -6.28
C ALA A 64 -5.85 1.15 -5.47
N LEU A 65 -4.97 0.26 -4.98
CA LEU A 65 -3.77 0.65 -4.26
C LEU A 65 -2.83 1.48 -5.14
N TRP A 66 -2.56 1.01 -6.35
CA TRP A 66 -1.69 1.68 -7.32
C TRP A 66 -2.17 3.08 -7.68
N ASP A 67 -3.44 3.25 -8.02
CA ASP A 67 -4.00 4.55 -8.41
C ASP A 67 -3.99 5.58 -7.26
N VAL A 68 -3.99 5.13 -6.01
CA VAL A 68 -3.87 6.02 -4.85
C VAL A 68 -2.42 6.35 -4.54
N THR A 69 -1.51 5.36 -4.53
CA THR A 69 -0.08 5.60 -4.29
C THR A 69 0.58 6.42 -5.40
N SER A 70 0.05 6.33 -6.62
CA SER A 70 0.46 7.17 -7.77
C SER A 70 -0.27 8.52 -7.84
N MET A 71 -1.11 8.84 -6.85
CA MET A 71 -1.92 10.08 -6.79
C MET A 71 -2.81 10.32 -8.04
N ARG A 72 -3.13 9.26 -8.79
CA ARG A 72 -4.06 9.33 -9.95
C ARG A 72 -5.49 9.53 -9.50
N THR A 73 -5.81 9.07 -8.29
CA THR A 73 -7.16 9.18 -7.71
C THR A 73 -7.07 9.56 -6.24
N PRO A 74 -8.14 10.15 -5.67
CA PRO A 74 -8.17 10.47 -4.25
C PRO A 74 -8.07 9.21 -3.37
N PRO A 75 -7.54 9.33 -2.13
CA PRO A 75 -7.47 8.20 -1.19
C PRO A 75 -8.82 7.55 -0.87
N THR A 76 -9.93 8.30 -1.06
CA THR A 76 -11.29 7.77 -0.92
C THR A 76 -11.61 6.61 -1.84
N ARG A 77 -10.87 6.46 -2.96
CA ARG A 77 -11.04 5.32 -3.88
C ARG A 77 -10.68 3.99 -3.23
N LEU A 78 -9.79 3.97 -2.23
CA LEU A 78 -9.53 2.76 -1.45
C LEU A 78 -10.77 2.30 -0.68
N PHE A 79 -11.71 3.20 -0.36
CA PHE A 79 -12.93 2.88 0.37
C PHE A 79 -14.13 2.61 -0.54
N HIS A 80 -13.92 2.52 -1.87
CA HIS A 80 -14.96 2.11 -2.80
C HIS A 80 -15.43 0.69 -2.48
N PRO A 81 -16.73 0.35 -2.57
CA PRO A 81 -17.25 -0.95 -2.17
C PRO A 81 -16.50 -2.15 -2.77
N SER A 82 -16.12 -2.07 -4.03
CA SER A 82 -15.33 -3.13 -4.69
C SER A 82 -13.94 -3.32 -4.09
N ALA A 83 -13.25 -2.23 -3.73
CA ALA A 83 -11.93 -2.28 -3.10
C ALA A 83 -12.01 -2.81 -1.67
N VAL A 84 -13.03 -2.38 -0.91
CA VAL A 84 -13.31 -2.87 0.44
C VAL A 84 -13.63 -4.37 0.41
N LEU A 85 -14.50 -4.81 -0.50
CA LEU A 85 -14.81 -6.23 -0.67
C LEU A 85 -13.57 -7.04 -1.05
N ALA A 86 -12.72 -6.54 -1.94
CA ALA A 86 -11.46 -7.21 -2.28
C ALA A 86 -10.51 -7.30 -1.07
N ALA A 87 -10.40 -6.24 -0.27
CA ALA A 87 -9.59 -6.24 0.95
C ALA A 87 -10.12 -7.19 2.03
N LEU A 88 -11.45 -7.36 2.12
CA LEU A 88 -12.08 -8.28 3.06
C LEU A 88 -12.02 -9.74 2.61
N ALA A 89 -12.20 -10.00 1.31
CA ALA A 89 -12.10 -11.34 0.73
C ALA A 89 -10.65 -11.86 0.74
N GLY A 90 -9.66 -10.97 0.71
CA GLY A 90 -8.25 -11.33 0.64
C GLY A 90 -7.80 -11.72 -0.77
N PRO A 91 -6.55 -12.19 -0.93
CA PRO A 91 -6.02 -12.58 -2.23
C PRO A 91 -6.69 -13.90 -2.69
N PRO A 92 -7.38 -13.92 -3.85
CA PRO A 92 -7.97 -15.15 -4.39
C PRO A 92 -6.91 -16.12 -4.90
N LEU A 93 -5.70 -15.64 -5.21
CA LEU A 93 -4.57 -16.44 -5.64
C LEU A 93 -3.72 -16.87 -4.43
N PRO A 94 -3.18 -18.10 -4.43
CA PRO A 94 -2.25 -18.54 -3.40
C PRO A 94 -1.00 -17.66 -3.39
N LEU A 95 -0.39 -17.51 -2.21
CA LEU A 95 0.86 -16.77 -2.08
C LEU A 95 1.96 -17.48 -2.87
N LEU A 96 2.76 -16.70 -3.59
CA LEU A 96 3.94 -17.22 -4.24
C LEU A 96 4.92 -17.71 -3.17
N THR A 97 5.36 -18.96 -3.29
CA THR A 97 6.36 -19.57 -2.40
C THR A 97 7.79 -19.13 -2.73
N GLY A 98 7.98 -18.47 -3.87
CA GLY A 98 9.24 -17.91 -4.32
C GLY A 98 9.07 -17.10 -5.60
N PRO A 99 10.16 -16.54 -6.14
CA PRO A 99 10.15 -15.83 -7.41
C PRO A 99 9.54 -16.69 -8.53
N PRO A 100 8.56 -16.17 -9.30
CA PRO A 100 7.88 -16.92 -10.36
C PRO A 100 8.74 -16.97 -11.64
N LEU A 101 9.98 -17.42 -11.49
CA LEU A 101 10.92 -17.58 -12.59
C LEU A 101 10.52 -18.78 -13.44
N THR A 102 10.53 -18.58 -14.75
CA THR A 102 10.46 -19.67 -15.72
C THR A 102 11.67 -20.61 -15.57
N PRO A 103 11.59 -21.84 -16.10
CA PRO A 103 12.73 -22.77 -16.04
C PRO A 103 14.03 -22.17 -16.60
N GLY A 104 13.97 -21.45 -17.73
CA GLY A 104 15.15 -20.82 -18.33
C GLY A 104 15.71 -19.65 -17.52
N GLU A 105 14.84 -18.81 -16.93
CA GLU A 105 15.29 -17.73 -16.04
C GLU A 105 15.96 -18.27 -14.77
N ARG A 106 15.49 -19.42 -14.28
CA ARG A 106 16.10 -20.09 -13.13
C ARG A 106 17.47 -20.66 -13.48
N GLU A 107 17.61 -21.29 -14.64
CA GLU A 107 18.90 -21.80 -15.13
C GLU A 107 19.94 -20.67 -15.27
N VAL A 108 19.52 -19.50 -15.78
CA VAL A 108 20.40 -18.32 -15.85
C VAL A 108 20.79 -17.83 -14.45
N LEU A 109 19.84 -17.77 -13.51
CA LEU A 109 20.13 -17.35 -12.14
C LEU A 109 21.11 -18.31 -11.45
N ASP A 110 20.88 -19.62 -11.59
CA ASP A 110 21.74 -20.66 -11.02
C ASP A 110 23.17 -20.60 -11.60
N GLY A 111 23.31 -20.31 -12.89
CA GLY A 111 24.62 -20.11 -13.53
C GLY A 111 25.35 -18.81 -13.11
N LEU A 112 24.60 -17.82 -12.62
CA LEU A 112 25.15 -16.55 -12.10
C LEU A 112 25.39 -16.59 -10.59
N ASP A 113 24.85 -17.57 -9.87
CA ASP A 113 24.98 -17.65 -8.43
C ASP A 113 26.41 -18.05 -8.03
N ARG A 114 27.20 -17.03 -7.68
CA ARG A 114 28.57 -17.17 -7.18
C ARG A 114 28.63 -17.14 -5.65
N THR A 115 27.49 -17.11 -4.98
CA THR A 115 27.45 -16.91 -3.52
C THR A 115 27.77 -18.18 -2.73
N GLY A 116 27.71 -19.36 -3.37
CA GLY A 116 28.26 -20.61 -2.84
C GLY A 116 27.71 -21.00 -1.46
N VAL A 117 26.43 -20.70 -1.21
CA VAL A 117 25.72 -21.10 0.01
C VAL A 117 25.04 -22.45 -0.20
#